data_AF-A0A961H0L9-F1
#
_entry.id   AF-A0A961H0L9-F1
#
_cell.length_a   1.000
_cell.length_b   1.000
_cell.length_c   1.000
_cell.angle_alpha   90.00
_cell.angle_beta   90.00
_cell.angle_gamma   90.00
#
_symmetry.space_group_name_H-M   'P 1'
#
loop_
_entity.id
_entity.type
_entity.pdbx_description
1 polymer ?
#
loop_
_entity_poly.entity_id
_entity_poly.type
_entity_poly.pdbx_seq_one_letter_code
_entity_poly.pdbx_strand_id
1 'polypeptide(L)'
;MDLLWDLHQQGQISSANQTADRAANKAENVAAALSRLQRRIERLSLCSQAMWELLRDKHGLTEEELQNRILEIDLRDGATNGKMRTQIVDCPSCGRKTNTKRSLCVICGAPLPSKHTFEV
;
A
#
# COMPACT_ATOMS: atom_id res chain seq x y z
N MET A 1 -19.60 -49.32 22.47
CA MET A 1 -18.61 -48.28 22.79
C MET A 1 -18.20 -47.47 21.55
N ASP A 2 -18.50 -47.93 20.32
CA ASP A 2 -18.15 -47.22 19.08
C ASP A 2 -19.06 -46.05 18.71
N LEU A 3 -20.36 -46.13 19.02
CA LEU A 3 -21.34 -45.08 18.65
C LEU A 3 -21.05 -43.71 19.26
N LEU A 4 -20.55 -43.67 20.51
CA LEU A 4 -20.18 -42.42 21.18
C LEU A 4 -18.92 -41.79 20.59
N TRP A 5 -17.99 -42.62 20.12
CA TRP A 5 -16.79 -42.18 19.43
C TRP A 5 -17.11 -41.65 18.03
N ASP A 6 -17.95 -42.34 17.27
CA ASP A 6 -18.39 -41.91 15.94
C ASP A 6 -19.14 -40.57 15.98
N LEU A 7 -20.03 -40.38 16.97
CA LEU A 7 -20.73 -39.10 17.17
C LEU A 7 -19.77 -37.96 17.50
N HIS A 8 -18.80 -38.21 18.37
CA HIS A 8 -17.78 -37.22 18.72
C HIS A 8 -16.88 -36.89 17.51
N GLN A 9 -16.48 -37.91 16.74
CA GLN A 9 -15.68 -37.74 15.53
C GLN A 9 -16.44 -36.96 14.45
N GLN A 10 -17.72 -37.26 14.22
CA GLN A 10 -18.58 -36.50 13.31
C GLN A 10 -18.74 -35.04 13.75
N GLY A 11 -18.84 -34.79 15.05
CA GLY A 11 -18.83 -33.42 15.61
C GLY A 11 -17.53 -32.67 15.34
N GLN A 12 -16.38 -33.34 15.52
CA GLN A 12 -15.07 -32.75 15.21
C GLN A 12 -14.91 -32.48 13.71
N ILE A 13 -15.27 -33.42 12.84
CA ILE A 13 -15.21 -33.25 11.38
C ILE A 13 -16.13 -32.10 10.95
N SER A 14 -17.34 -32.03 11.49
CA SER A 14 -18.28 -30.95 11.20
C SER A 14 -17.73 -29.59 11.62
N SER A 15 -17.13 -29.48 12.80
CA SER A 15 -16.53 -28.20 13.25
C SER A 15 -15.26 -27.81 12.48
N ALA A 16 -14.45 -28.79 12.07
CA ALA A 16 -13.31 -28.57 11.19
C ALA A 16 -13.76 -28.08 9.81
N ASN A 17 -14.78 -28.72 9.21
CA ASN A 17 -15.36 -28.29 7.94
C ASN A 17 -15.93 -26.87 8.03
N GLN A 18 -16.70 -26.56 9.09
CA GLN A 18 -17.21 -25.20 9.30
C GLN A 18 -16.10 -24.16 9.44
N THR A 19 -14.98 -24.51 10.08
CA THR A 19 -13.81 -23.62 10.21
C THR A 19 -13.13 -23.41 8.86
N ALA A 20 -12.98 -24.48 8.07
CA ALA A 20 -12.43 -24.43 6.73
C ALA A 20 -13.30 -23.58 5.80
N ASP A 21 -14.62 -23.77 5.81
CA ASP A 21 -15.58 -22.99 5.03
C ASP A 21 -15.52 -21.51 5.41
N ARG A 22 -15.44 -21.18 6.70
CA ARG A 22 -15.29 -19.79 7.16
C ARG A 22 -13.99 -19.18 6.68
N ALA A 23 -12.88 -19.93 6.72
CA ALA A 23 -11.59 -19.47 6.24
C ALA A 23 -11.60 -19.23 4.72
N ALA A 24 -12.20 -20.14 3.95
CA ALA A 24 -12.36 -20.01 2.50
C ALA A 24 -13.20 -18.79 2.13
N ASN A 25 -14.38 -18.64 2.74
CA ASN A 25 -15.25 -17.48 2.55
C ASN A 25 -14.54 -16.16 2.93
N LYS A 26 -13.75 -16.15 4.00
CA LYS A 26 -12.95 -14.97 4.38
C LYS A 26 -11.90 -14.64 3.33
N ALA A 27 -11.21 -15.64 2.80
CA ALA A 27 -10.20 -15.46 1.75
C ALA A 27 -10.83 -14.90 0.46
N GLU A 28 -11.96 -15.44 0.03
CA GLU A 28 -12.71 -14.94 -1.13
C GLU A 28 -13.16 -13.48 -0.94
N ASN A 29 -13.67 -13.14 0.24
CA ASN A 29 -14.07 -11.77 0.56
C ASN A 29 -12.89 -10.79 0.52
N VAL A 30 -11.72 -11.20 1.02
CA VAL A 30 -10.49 -10.39 0.95
C VAL A 30 -10.05 -10.22 -0.49
N ALA A 31 -10.05 -11.29 -1.30
CA ALA A 31 -9.71 -11.22 -2.72
C ALA A 31 -10.65 -10.27 -3.48
N ALA A 32 -11.96 -10.34 -3.23
CA ALA A 32 -12.93 -9.42 -3.80
C ALA A 32 -12.71 -7.96 -3.35
N ALA A 33 -12.34 -7.74 -2.08
CA ALA A 33 -12.01 -6.42 -1.57
C ALA A 33 -10.74 -5.84 -2.22
N LEU A 34 -9.69 -6.64 -2.39
CA LEU A 34 -8.47 -6.26 -3.11
C LEU A 34 -8.77 -5.90 -4.56
N SER A 35 -9.54 -6.72 -5.27
CA SER A 35 -9.95 -6.46 -6.65
C SER A 35 -10.73 -5.13 -6.77
N ARG A 36 -11.60 -4.83 -5.80
CA ARG A 36 -12.32 -3.55 -5.74
C ARG A 36 -11.39 -2.36 -5.45
N LEU A 37 -10.42 -2.53 -4.55
CA LEU A 37 -9.43 -1.49 -4.25
C LEU A 37 -8.54 -1.21 -5.47
N GLN A 38 -8.09 -2.25 -6.17
CA GLN A 38 -7.30 -2.11 -7.40
C GLN A 38 -8.06 -1.29 -8.44
N ARG A 39 -9.33 -1.63 -8.73
CA ARG A 39 -10.16 -0.84 -9.67
C ARG A 39 -10.32 0.63 -9.25
N ARG A 40 -10.43 0.89 -7.93
CA ARG A 40 -10.51 2.27 -7.41
C ARG A 40 -9.20 3.03 -7.62
N ILE A 41 -8.06 2.37 -7.42
CA ILE A 41 -6.73 2.95 -7.65
C ILE A 41 -6.55 3.23 -9.14
N GLU A 42 -6.85 2.28 -10.02
CA GLU A 42 -6.77 2.47 -11.48
C GLU A 42 -7.61 3.67 -11.94
N ARG A 43 -8.85 3.79 -11.44
CA ARG A 43 -9.71 4.94 -11.76
C ARG A 43 -9.13 6.25 -11.22
N LEU A 44 -8.59 6.25 -9.99
CA LEU A 44 -7.96 7.44 -9.42
C LEU A 44 -6.73 7.85 -10.23
N SER A 45 -5.88 6.91 -10.62
CA SER A 45 -4.71 7.16 -11.46
C SER A 45 -5.11 7.77 -12.81
N LEU A 46 -6.18 7.25 -13.44
CA LEU A 46 -6.71 7.80 -14.68
C LEU A 46 -7.21 9.24 -14.50
N CYS A 47 -7.95 9.52 -13.43
CA CYS A 47 -8.40 10.87 -13.12
C CYS A 47 -7.22 11.83 -12.86
N SER A 48 -6.21 11.39 -12.11
CA SER A 48 -4.99 12.17 -11.85
C SER A 48 -4.21 12.46 -13.12
N GLN A 49 -4.09 11.48 -14.02
CA GLN A 49 -3.47 11.66 -15.34
C GLN A 49 -4.24 12.68 -16.18
N ALA A 50 -5.57 12.57 -16.26
CA ALA A 50 -6.39 13.52 -16.99
C ALA A 50 -6.28 14.94 -16.42
N MET A 51 -6.25 15.09 -15.09
CA MET A 51 -6.01 16.39 -14.45
C MET A 51 -4.62 16.95 -14.80
N TRP A 52 -3.59 16.11 -14.83
CA TRP A 52 -2.24 16.52 -15.21
C TRP A 52 -2.18 17.00 -16.67
N GLU A 53 -2.72 16.22 -17.60
CA GLU A 53 -2.75 16.58 -19.02
C GLU A 53 -3.49 17.90 -19.26
N LEU A 54 -4.64 18.10 -18.60
CA LEU A 54 -5.35 19.38 -18.67
C LEU A 54 -4.53 20.56 -18.15
N LEU A 55 -3.79 20.38 -17.06
CA LEU A 55 -2.93 21.43 -16.50
C LEU A 55 -1.72 21.70 -17.40
N ARG A 56 -1.06 20.65 -17.88
CA ARG A 56 0.06 20.74 -18.82
C ARG A 56 -0.35 21.47 -20.10
N ASP A 57 -1.45 21.06 -20.71
CA ASP A 57 -1.87 21.59 -22.01
C ASP A 57 -2.38 23.03 -21.92
N LYS A 58 -3.00 23.43 -20.79
CA LYS A 58 -3.51 24.80 -20.60
C LYS A 58 -2.50 25.78 -20.04
N HIS A 59 -1.53 25.32 -19.25
CA HIS A 59 -0.60 26.19 -18.52
C HIS A 59 0.87 25.97 -18.90
N GLY A 60 1.19 25.02 -19.78
CA GLY A 60 2.56 24.75 -20.21
C GLY A 60 3.46 24.18 -19.11
N LEU A 61 2.88 23.62 -18.05
CA LEU A 61 3.63 23.03 -16.95
C LEU A 61 4.46 21.83 -17.43
N THR A 62 5.65 21.69 -16.89
CA THR A 62 6.57 20.61 -17.23
C THR A 62 6.47 19.45 -16.24
N GLU A 63 6.79 18.25 -16.71
CA GLU A 63 6.85 17.05 -15.87
C GLU A 63 7.83 17.22 -14.69
N GLU A 64 8.91 17.97 -14.90
CA GLU A 64 9.89 18.29 -13.85
C GLU A 64 9.28 19.13 -12.72
N GLU A 65 8.48 20.16 -13.05
CA GLU A 65 7.77 20.98 -12.07
C GLU A 65 6.76 20.16 -11.27
N LEU A 66 6.01 19.28 -11.92
CA LEU A 66 5.09 18.37 -11.24
C LEU A 66 5.82 17.50 -10.22
N GLN A 67 6.93 16.89 -10.62
CA GLN A 67 7.65 15.99 -9.74
C GLN A 67 8.35 16.74 -8.60
N ASN A 68 8.87 17.94 -8.85
CA ASN A 68 9.40 18.81 -7.79
C ASN A 68 8.31 19.17 -6.78
N ARG A 69 7.08 19.43 -7.25
CA ARG A 69 5.93 19.68 -6.38
C ARG A 69 5.51 18.45 -5.57
N ILE A 70 5.56 17.25 -6.16
CA ILE A 70 5.31 15.99 -5.45
C ILE A 70 6.32 15.81 -4.32
N LEU A 71 7.61 16.04 -4.59
CA LEU A 71 8.67 15.97 -3.57
C LEU A 71 8.45 17.01 -2.46
N GLU A 72 8.10 18.24 -2.83
CA GLU A 72 7.81 19.30 -1.88
C GLU A 72 6.66 18.91 -0.94
N ILE A 73 5.56 18.38 -1.48
CA ILE A 73 4.40 17.95 -0.69
C ILE A 73 4.75 16.77 0.22
N ASP A 74 5.47 15.77 -0.28
CA ASP A 74 5.91 14.62 0.54
C ASP A 74 6.77 15.06 1.74
N LEU A 75 7.67 16.02 1.52
CA LEU A 75 8.52 16.54 2.57
C LEU A 75 7.75 17.36 3.61
N ARG A 76 6.65 18.03 3.21
CA ARG A 76 5.78 18.81 4.12
C ARG A 76 5.02 17.91 5.10
N ASP A 77 4.47 16.78 4.65
CA ASP A 77 3.72 15.86 5.51
C ASP A 77 4.59 15.24 6.62
N GLY A 78 5.91 15.21 6.43
CA GLY A 78 6.87 14.79 7.45
C GLY A 78 6.99 15.72 8.66
N ALA A 79 6.52 16.97 8.58
CA ALA A 79 6.70 18.00 9.61
C ALA A 79 5.54 18.07 10.62
N THR A 80 4.33 17.65 10.24
CA THR A 80 3.09 17.95 10.99
C THR A 80 2.94 17.16 12.30
N ASN A 81 3.67 16.05 12.48
CA ASN A 81 3.49 15.14 13.62
C ASN A 81 4.58 15.19 14.71
N GLY A 82 5.35 16.28 14.83
CA GLY A 82 6.13 16.63 16.03
C GLY A 82 7.19 15.62 16.54
N LYS A 83 7.33 14.46 15.92
CA LYS A 83 8.22 13.38 16.33
C LYS A 83 9.06 12.89 15.15
N MET A 84 10.37 13.00 15.37
CA MET A 84 11.51 12.64 14.52
C MET A 84 11.70 13.49 13.25
N ARG A 85 12.88 14.12 13.21
CA ARG A 85 13.46 14.76 12.03
C ARG A 85 13.62 13.71 10.94
N THR A 86 12.68 13.67 10.01
CA THR A 86 12.85 12.99 8.72
C THR A 86 14.21 13.38 8.15
N GLN A 87 15.09 12.40 7.94
CA GLN A 87 16.32 12.62 7.18
C GLN A 87 15.96 12.52 5.69
N ILE A 88 16.46 13.48 4.90
CA ILE A 88 16.36 13.44 3.45
C ILE A 88 17.50 12.58 2.95
N VAL A 89 17.19 11.55 2.17
CA VAL A 89 18.15 10.68 1.50
C VAL A 89 17.89 10.67 0.01
N ASP A 90 18.92 10.37 -0.78
CA ASP A 90 18.76 10.19 -2.22
C ASP A 90 18.38 8.74 -2.52
N CYS A 91 17.38 8.56 -3.38
CA CYS A 91 16.99 7.24 -3.84
C CYS A 91 18.13 6.59 -4.64
N PRO A 92 18.58 5.38 -4.30
CA PRO A 92 19.68 4.73 -5.01
C PRO A 92 19.33 4.34 -6.46
N SER A 93 18.03 4.26 -6.79
CA SER A 93 17.57 3.86 -8.12
C SER A 93 17.38 5.05 -9.07
N CYS A 94 16.83 6.17 -8.59
CA CYS A 94 16.51 7.33 -9.45
C CYS A 94 17.20 8.64 -9.06
N GLY A 95 18.00 8.64 -7.99
CA GLY A 95 18.76 9.80 -7.50
C GLY A 95 17.93 10.91 -6.85
N ARG A 96 16.60 10.76 -6.76
CA ARG A 96 15.72 11.80 -6.19
C ARG A 96 15.69 11.76 -4.67
N LYS A 97 15.60 12.94 -4.08
CA LYS A 97 15.43 13.14 -2.64
C LYS A 97 14.12 12.51 -2.16
N THR A 98 14.19 11.77 -1.06
CA THR A 98 13.07 11.09 -0.44
C THR A 98 13.24 11.05 1.08
N ASN A 99 12.15 10.83 1.80
CA ASN A 99 12.12 10.68 3.25
C ASN A 99 12.55 9.26 3.69
N THR A 100 13.40 9.15 4.72
CA THR A 100 13.82 7.86 5.31
C THR A 100 12.69 7.04 5.95
N LYS A 101 11.54 7.63 6.26
CA LYS A 101 10.35 6.93 6.79
C LYS A 101 9.66 6.06 5.74
N ARG A 102 9.92 6.29 4.44
CA ARG A 102 9.29 5.53 3.36
C ARG A 102 10.09 4.26 3.07
N SER A 103 9.39 3.16 2.86
CA SER A 103 9.98 1.91 2.36
C SER A 103 10.18 1.93 0.84
N LEU A 104 9.44 2.78 0.11
CA LEU A 104 9.49 2.90 -1.35
C LEU A 104 9.66 4.37 -1.75
N CYS A 105 10.40 4.62 -2.84
CA CYS A 105 10.54 5.95 -3.43
C CYS A 105 9.19 6.48 -3.94
N VAL A 106 8.84 7.73 -3.61
CA VAL A 106 7.60 8.36 -4.07
C VAL A 106 7.57 8.61 -5.58
N ILE A 107 8.73 8.68 -6.23
CA ILE A 107 8.83 8.97 -7.66
C ILE A 107 8.95 7.69 -8.50
N CYS A 108 9.94 6.83 -8.21
CA CYS A 108 10.18 5.63 -9.03
C CYS A 108 9.61 4.34 -8.45
N GLY A 109 9.10 4.35 -7.21
CA GLY A 109 8.56 3.15 -6.54
C GLY A 109 9.60 2.13 -6.09
N ALA A 110 10.90 2.35 -6.33
CA ALA A 110 11.95 1.41 -5.92
C ALA A 110 12.07 1.32 -4.39
N PRO A 111 12.45 0.15 -3.84
CA PRO A 111 12.69 0.00 -2.41
C PRO A 111 13.83 0.90 -1.93
N LEU A 112 13.62 1.54 -0.79
CA LEU A 112 14.60 2.39 -0.13
C LEU A 112 15.32 1.62 0.98
N PRO A 113 16.63 1.85 1.17
CA PRO A 113 17.37 1.24 2.27
C PRO A 113 16.85 1.80 3.59
N SER A 114 16.16 0.97 4.38
CA SER A 114 15.71 1.33 5.73
C SER A 114 16.91 1.32 6.68
N LYS A 115 17.19 2.45 7.35
CA LYS A 115 18.33 2.58 8.28
C LYS A 115 18.06 2.06 9.71
N HIS A 116 16.87 1.52 9.99
CA HIS A 116 16.51 1.09 11.33
C HIS A 116 16.35 -0.43 11.40
N THR A 117 17.47 -1.12 11.61
CA THR A 117 17.52 -2.57 11.88
C THR A 117 16.92 -2.94 13.26
N PHE A 118 16.69 -1.95 14.14
CA PHE A 118 16.23 -2.18 15.52
C PHE A 118 15.32 -1.06 16.04
N GLU A 119 14.07 -0.99 15.58
CA GLU A 119 12.98 -0.44 16.40
C GLU A 119 11.95 -1.56 16.56
N VAL A 120 11.85 -2.06 17.80
CA VAL A 120 10.89 -3.06 18.27
C VAL A 120 9.64 -2.35 18.75
#